data_AF-A0A950J8E5-F1
#
_entry.id   AF-A0A950J8E5-F1
#
_cell.length_a   1.000
_cell.length_b   1.000
_cell.length_c   1.000
_cell.angle_alpha   90.00
_cell.angle_beta   90.00
_cell.angle_gamma   90.00
#
_symmetry.space_group_name_H-M   'P 1'
#
loop_
_entity.id
_entity.type
_entity.pdbx_description
1 polymer ?
#
loop_
_entity_poly.entity_id
_entity_poly.type
_entity_poly.pdbx_seq_one_letter_code
_entity_poly.pdbx_strand_id
1 'polypeptide(L)'
;MIAAALLSLSLAVSTTYEPEDLAPNSYARTLAQMSPQQKFATLKPLVRSANDCVMHAIEADPRFRRPVAAEDMNELIVASMAPCKDAMRSMIDAHDRLFGEGSGEAFFMGPYLEGLPLTINKMVKGAAYDPKPTSE
;
A
#
# COMPACT_ATOMS: atom_id res chain seq x y z
N MET A 1 -2.65 -31.79 63.69
CA MET A 1 -3.34 -30.56 63.26
C MET A 1 -2.58 -29.37 63.80
N ILE A 2 -2.06 -28.50 62.93
CA ILE A 2 -2.05 -27.03 63.00
C ILE A 2 -1.36 -26.56 61.71
N ALA A 3 -2.07 -25.72 60.98
CA ALA A 3 -1.79 -25.23 59.63
C ALA A 3 -1.22 -23.80 59.66
N ALA A 4 -0.48 -23.46 58.59
CA ALA A 4 -0.37 -22.16 57.88
C ALA A 4 -0.13 -20.85 58.70
N ALA A 5 0.56 -19.82 58.22
CA ALA A 5 0.54 -19.27 56.88
C ALA A 5 1.75 -18.35 56.65
N LEU A 6 2.33 -18.41 55.44
CA LEU A 6 3.20 -17.36 54.91
C LEU A 6 2.32 -16.33 54.21
N LEU A 7 2.33 -15.08 54.68
CA LEU A 7 1.65 -13.96 54.05
C LEU A 7 2.50 -13.45 52.88
N SER A 8 2.18 -13.86 51.66
CA SER A 8 2.73 -13.26 50.44
C SER A 8 1.88 -12.03 50.08
N LEU A 9 2.40 -10.83 50.34
CA LEU A 9 1.79 -9.57 49.92
C LEU A 9 2.17 -9.30 48.45
N SER A 10 1.32 -9.69 47.51
CA SER A 10 1.49 -9.33 46.10
C SER A 10 0.89 -7.94 45.87
N LEU A 11 1.74 -6.94 45.61
CA LEU A 11 1.29 -5.68 45.02
C LEU A 11 0.94 -5.91 43.54
N ALA A 12 -0.34 -6.12 43.26
CA ALA A 12 -0.85 -6.00 41.91
C ALA A 12 -1.01 -4.51 41.60
N VAL A 13 -0.01 -3.90 40.94
CA VAL A 13 -0.20 -2.61 40.27
C VAL A 13 -1.19 -2.87 39.14
N SER A 14 -2.45 -2.51 39.36
CA SER A 14 -3.43 -2.44 38.29
C SER A 14 -3.09 -1.20 37.47
N THR A 15 -2.26 -1.36 36.43
CA THR A 15 -2.14 -0.32 35.42
C THR A 15 -3.41 -0.39 34.58
N THR A 16 -4.40 0.44 34.93
CA THR A 16 -5.52 0.71 34.04
C THR A 16 -4.92 1.46 32.84
N TYR A 17 -4.60 0.71 31.78
CA TYR A 17 -4.37 1.31 30.48
C TYR A 17 -5.75 1.77 30.00
N GLU A 18 -6.13 3.01 30.34
CA GLU A 18 -7.17 3.70 29.58
C GLU A 18 -6.64 3.75 28.15
N PRO A 19 -7.24 3.03 27.20
CA PRO A 19 -6.99 3.35 25.81
C PRO A 19 -7.51 4.77 25.68
N GLU A 20 -6.62 5.75 25.49
CA GLU A 20 -7.02 7.12 25.17
C GLU A 20 -8.13 7.00 24.14
N ASP A 21 -9.33 7.41 24.55
CA ASP A 21 -10.47 7.60 23.67
C ASP A 21 -9.93 8.42 22.51
N LEU A 22 -9.64 7.76 21.39
CA LEU A 22 -9.43 8.40 20.11
C LEU A 22 -10.78 9.04 19.82
N ALA A 23 -10.95 10.27 20.32
CA ALA A 23 -12.16 11.04 20.14
C ALA A 23 -12.55 10.88 18.66
N PRO A 24 -13.80 10.58 18.31
CA PRO A 24 -14.19 10.11 16.96
C PRO A 24 -13.78 11.03 15.80
N ASN A 25 -13.27 12.23 16.10
CA ASN A 25 -12.78 13.24 15.17
C ASN A 25 -11.25 13.51 15.24
N SER A 26 -10.47 12.73 15.98
CA SER A 26 -9.01 12.91 16.10
C SER A 26 -8.33 12.65 14.76
N TYR A 27 -8.68 11.56 14.09
CA TYR A 27 -8.16 11.19 12.77
C TYR A 27 -8.49 12.24 11.71
N ALA A 28 -9.75 12.69 11.63
CA ALA A 28 -10.17 13.73 10.69
C ALA A 28 -9.42 15.06 10.92
N ARG A 29 -9.19 15.44 12.20
CA ARG A 29 -8.38 16.62 12.54
C ARG A 29 -6.91 16.44 12.14
N THR A 30 -6.33 15.27 12.37
CA THR A 30 -4.95 14.97 11.93
C THR A 30 -4.82 15.09 10.42
N LEU A 31 -5.76 14.52 9.65
CA LEU A 31 -5.76 14.62 8.18
C LEU A 31 -5.92 16.06 7.69
N ALA A 32 -6.71 16.88 8.37
CA ALA A 32 -6.89 18.29 8.06
C ALA A 32 -5.62 19.13 8.31
N GLN A 33 -4.78 18.71 9.26
CA GLN A 33 -3.52 19.37 9.59
C GLN A 33 -2.35 18.92 8.71
N MET A 34 -2.49 17.82 7.97
CA MET A 34 -1.43 17.34 7.07
C MET A 34 -1.21 18.30 5.90
N SER A 35 0.05 18.61 5.62
CA SER A 35 0.44 19.26 4.37
C SER A 35 0.17 18.34 3.17
N PRO A 36 0.01 18.88 1.95
CA PRO A 36 -0.12 18.06 0.74
C PRO A 36 1.01 17.03 0.60
N GLN A 37 2.24 17.39 0.95
CA GLN A 37 3.40 16.52 0.89
C GLN A 37 3.27 15.34 1.87
N GLN A 38 2.78 15.58 3.09
CA GLN A 38 2.52 14.52 4.05
C GLN A 38 1.45 13.55 3.54
N LYS A 39 0.36 14.08 2.96
CA LYS A 39 -0.70 13.25 2.37
C LYS A 39 -0.16 12.35 1.24
N PHE A 40 0.63 12.92 0.32
CA PHE A 40 1.26 12.13 -0.74
C PHE A 40 2.27 11.11 -0.19
N ALA A 41 3.02 11.44 0.86
CA ALA A 41 3.92 10.49 1.50
C ALA A 41 3.16 9.30 2.13
N THR A 42 1.98 9.55 2.71
CA THR A 42 1.09 8.49 3.22
C THR A 42 0.50 7.63 2.08
N LEU A 43 0.17 8.23 0.93
CA LEU A 43 -0.39 7.52 -0.21
C LEU A 43 0.64 6.67 -0.96
N LYS A 44 1.90 7.12 -1.03
CA LYS A 44 2.96 6.52 -1.85
C LYS A 44 3.14 5.00 -1.68
N PRO A 45 3.15 4.41 -0.48
CA PRO A 45 3.26 2.96 -0.31
C PRO A 45 2.10 2.18 -0.94
N LEU A 46 0.88 2.74 -0.97
CA LEU A 46 -0.29 2.11 -1.57
C LEU A 46 -0.22 2.14 -3.10
N VAL A 47 0.24 3.27 -3.67
CA VAL A 47 0.54 3.37 -5.10
C VAL A 47 1.58 2.33 -5.52
N ARG A 48 2.64 2.19 -4.72
CA ARG A 48 3.66 1.17 -4.95
C ARG A 48 3.07 -0.23 -4.87
N SER A 49 2.29 -0.54 -3.84
CA SER A 49 1.65 -1.84 -3.69
C SER A 49 0.73 -2.20 -4.87
N ALA A 50 0.00 -1.23 -5.41
CA ALA A 50 -0.82 -1.44 -6.59
C ALA A 50 0.03 -1.76 -7.83
N ASN A 51 1.12 -1.01 -8.04
CA ASN A 51 2.06 -1.27 -9.15
C ASN A 51 2.78 -2.62 -9.02
N ASP A 52 3.19 -2.98 -7.81
CA ASP A 52 3.85 -4.25 -7.51
C ASP A 52 2.88 -5.42 -7.76
N CYS A 53 1.61 -5.27 -7.39
CA CYS A 53 0.59 -6.26 -7.77
C CYS A 53 0.46 -6.41 -9.29
N VAL A 54 0.33 -5.28 -10.01
CA VAL A 54 0.20 -5.30 -11.48
C VAL A 54 1.40 -6.00 -12.10
N MET A 55 2.61 -5.69 -11.64
CA MET A 55 3.83 -6.33 -12.13
C MET A 55 3.83 -7.84 -11.86
N HIS A 56 3.51 -8.29 -10.65
CA HIS A 56 3.43 -9.73 -10.35
C HIS A 56 2.37 -10.45 -11.17
N ALA A 57 1.20 -9.82 -11.38
CA ALA A 57 0.15 -10.38 -12.22
C ALA A 57 0.58 -10.52 -13.69
N ILE A 58 1.35 -9.55 -14.21
CA ILE A 58 1.96 -9.61 -15.54
C ILE A 58 2.96 -10.76 -15.61
N GLU A 59 3.85 -10.91 -14.62
CA GLU A 59 4.84 -11.99 -14.59
C GLU A 59 4.22 -13.38 -14.47
N ALA A 60 3.04 -13.47 -13.85
CA ALA A 60 2.26 -14.70 -13.75
C ALA A 60 1.43 -15.00 -15.01
N ASP A 61 1.27 -14.04 -15.93
CA ASP A 61 0.51 -14.25 -17.16
C ASP A 61 1.31 -15.09 -18.18
N PRO A 62 0.78 -16.23 -18.66
CA PRO A 62 1.49 -17.11 -19.61
C PRO A 62 1.84 -16.43 -20.95
N ARG A 63 1.18 -15.33 -21.28
CA ARG A 63 1.45 -14.53 -22.49
C ARG A 63 2.67 -13.63 -22.30
N PHE A 64 3.07 -13.33 -21.07
CA PHE A 64 4.24 -12.51 -20.80
C PHE A 64 5.53 -13.24 -21.22
N ARG A 65 6.23 -12.65 -22.20
CA ARG A 65 7.53 -13.13 -22.68
C ARG A 65 8.45 -11.94 -22.90
N ARG A 66 9.74 -12.12 -22.63
CA ARG A 66 10.76 -11.10 -22.90
C ARG A 66 11.45 -11.41 -24.24
N PRO A 67 11.69 -10.41 -25.11
CA PRO A 67 11.21 -9.03 -25.04
C PRO A 67 9.70 -8.94 -25.33
N VAL A 68 9.02 -7.97 -24.72
CA VAL A 68 7.58 -7.72 -24.86
C VAL A 68 7.37 -6.45 -25.68
N ALA A 69 6.44 -6.48 -26.65
CA ALA A 69 6.05 -5.29 -27.39
C ALA A 69 5.21 -4.34 -26.52
N ALA A 70 5.17 -3.05 -26.86
CA ALA A 70 4.42 -2.06 -26.08
C ALA A 70 2.90 -2.32 -26.10
N GLU A 71 2.37 -2.79 -27.23
CA GLU A 71 0.96 -3.15 -27.38
C GLU A 71 0.58 -4.35 -26.49
N ASP A 72 1.39 -5.41 -26.53
CA ASP A 72 1.21 -6.60 -25.68
C ASP A 72 1.29 -6.23 -24.19
N MET A 73 2.20 -5.31 -23.82
CA MET A 73 2.33 -4.83 -22.45
C MET A 73 1.05 -4.13 -21.96
N ASN A 74 0.43 -3.29 -22.78
CA ASN A 74 -0.81 -2.62 -22.42
C ASN A 74 -1.95 -3.62 -22.20
N GLU A 75 -2.04 -4.66 -23.04
CA GLU A 75 -3.02 -5.72 -22.86
C GLU A 75 -2.80 -6.48 -21.54
N LEU A 76 -1.55 -6.80 -21.21
CA LEU A 76 -1.19 -7.44 -19.95
C LEU A 76 -1.54 -6.56 -18.74
N ILE A 77 -1.30 -5.25 -18.82
CA ILE A 77 -1.70 -4.29 -17.77
C ILE A 77 -3.22 -4.31 -17.57
N VAL A 78 -4.01 -4.27 -18.65
CA VAL A 78 -5.48 -4.31 -18.57
C VAL A 78 -5.93 -5.64 -17.95
N ALA A 79 -5.32 -6.76 -18.33
CA ALA A 79 -5.64 -8.07 -17.77
C ALA A 79 -5.33 -8.16 -16.26
N SER A 80 -4.30 -7.43 -15.79
CA SER A 80 -3.92 -7.37 -14.38
C SER A 80 -4.85 -6.53 -13.49
N MET A 81 -5.80 -5.77 -14.07
CA MET A 81 -6.70 -4.89 -13.28
C MET A 81 -7.61 -5.68 -12.35
N ALA A 82 -8.23 -6.75 -12.86
CA ALA A 82 -9.14 -7.59 -12.08
C ALA A 82 -8.43 -8.29 -10.89
N PRO A 83 -7.29 -8.99 -11.07
CA PRO A 83 -6.59 -9.61 -9.95
C PRO A 83 -6.00 -8.60 -8.96
N CYS A 84 -5.71 -7.37 -9.37
CA CYS A 84 -5.15 -6.32 -8.50
C CYS A 84 -6.17 -5.35 -7.90
N LYS A 85 -7.46 -5.64 -8.06
CA LYS A 85 -8.57 -4.80 -7.64
C LYS A 85 -8.50 -4.38 -6.17
N ASP A 86 -8.09 -5.27 -5.27
CA ASP A 86 -8.05 -4.95 -3.83
C ASP A 86 -6.90 -3.97 -3.47
N ALA A 87 -5.76 -4.10 -4.15
CA ALA A 87 -4.66 -3.15 -3.99
C ALA A 87 -5.03 -1.77 -4.56
N MET A 88 -5.71 -1.75 -5.71
CA MET A 88 -6.21 -0.51 -6.33
C MET A 88 -7.28 0.16 -5.47
N ARG A 89 -8.22 -0.60 -4.92
CA ARG A 89 -9.23 -0.09 -3.97
C ARG A 89 -8.60 0.50 -2.71
N SER A 90 -7.61 -0.19 -2.14
CA SER A 90 -6.92 0.33 -0.95
C SER A 90 -6.26 1.68 -1.21
N MET A 91 -5.70 1.87 -2.41
CA MET A 91 -5.15 3.16 -2.86
C MET A 91 -6.24 4.21 -3.07
N ILE A 92 -7.34 3.87 -3.74
CA ILE A 92 -8.51 4.75 -3.97
C ILE A 92 -9.09 5.23 -2.64
N ASP A 93 -9.41 4.30 -1.73
CA ASP A 93 -10.01 4.61 -0.44
C ASP A 93 -9.09 5.48 0.42
N ALA A 94 -7.77 5.25 0.36
CA ALA A 94 -6.81 6.09 1.05
C ALA A 94 -6.74 7.50 0.46
N HIS A 95 -6.81 7.61 -0.87
CA HIS A 95 -6.85 8.91 -1.53
C HIS A 95 -8.11 9.68 -1.13
N ASP A 96 -9.28 9.02 -1.09
CA ASP A 96 -10.52 9.63 -0.61
C ASP A 96 -10.41 10.13 0.84
N ARG A 97 -9.83 9.32 1.73
CA ARG A 97 -9.59 9.75 3.12
C ARG A 97 -8.65 10.95 3.22
N LEU A 98 -7.61 11.00 2.38
CA LEU A 98 -6.59 12.05 2.45
C LEU A 98 -7.01 13.35 1.77
N PHE A 99 -7.71 13.28 0.64
CA PHE A 99 -7.96 14.41 -0.25
C PHE A 99 -9.45 14.76 -0.42
N GLY A 100 -10.36 13.95 0.13
CA GLY A 100 -11.81 14.16 0.09
C GLY A 100 -12.53 13.11 -0.75
N GLU A 101 -13.81 12.89 -0.47
CA GLU A 101 -14.65 11.91 -1.16
C GLU A 101 -14.67 12.12 -2.68
N GLY A 102 -14.54 11.03 -3.43
CA GLY A 102 -14.52 11.02 -4.90
C GLY A 102 -13.17 11.39 -5.53
N SER A 103 -12.21 11.87 -4.74
CA SER A 103 -10.87 12.22 -5.23
C SER A 103 -10.05 10.99 -5.62
N GLY A 104 -10.29 9.84 -4.96
CA GLY A 104 -9.59 8.60 -5.21
C GLY A 104 -9.96 7.98 -6.56
N GLU A 105 -11.25 7.99 -6.92
CA GLU A 105 -11.69 7.54 -8.24
C GLU A 105 -11.12 8.46 -9.34
N ALA A 106 -11.17 9.78 -9.14
CA ALA A 106 -10.59 10.74 -10.09
C ALA A 106 -9.06 10.56 -10.24
N PHE A 107 -8.36 10.29 -9.14
CA PHE A 107 -6.93 9.97 -9.17
C PHE A 107 -6.65 8.67 -9.90
N PHE A 108 -7.45 7.62 -9.64
CA PHE A 108 -7.32 6.33 -10.29
C PHE A 108 -7.57 6.44 -11.79
N MET A 109 -8.72 6.98 -12.19
CA MET A 109 -9.13 7.09 -13.61
C MET A 109 -8.26 8.05 -14.43
N GLY A 110 -7.56 8.99 -13.81
CA GLY A 110 -6.67 9.93 -14.48
C GLY A 110 -5.19 9.62 -14.21
N PRO A 111 -4.52 10.38 -13.32
CA PRO A 111 -3.06 10.33 -13.16
C PRO A 111 -2.46 8.94 -12.96
N TYR A 112 -3.14 8.06 -12.21
CA TYR A 112 -2.63 6.72 -11.96
C TYR A 112 -2.63 5.87 -13.23
N LEU A 113 -3.77 5.75 -13.93
CA LEU A 113 -3.86 4.95 -15.16
C LEU A 113 -3.03 5.54 -16.31
N GLU A 114 -2.93 6.87 -16.42
CA GLU A 114 -2.05 7.53 -17.41
C GLU A 114 -0.56 7.19 -17.18
N GLY A 115 -0.13 7.14 -15.92
CA GLY A 115 1.27 6.88 -15.54
C GLY A 115 1.63 5.39 -15.46
N LEU A 116 0.65 4.50 -15.36
CA LEU A 116 0.86 3.08 -15.09
C LEU A 116 1.65 2.37 -16.23
N PRO A 117 1.32 2.54 -17.53
CA PRO A 117 2.08 1.90 -18.60
C PRO A 117 3.57 2.26 -18.59
N LEU A 118 3.90 3.53 -18.37
CA LEU A 118 5.29 3.97 -18.27
C LEU A 118 6.00 3.34 -17.07
N THR A 119 5.32 3.28 -15.92
CA THR A 119 5.86 2.72 -14.68
C THR A 119 6.17 1.23 -14.84
N ILE A 120 5.22 0.45 -15.36
CA ILE A 120 5.40 -0.99 -15.57
C ILE A 120 6.47 -1.26 -16.62
N ASN A 121 6.50 -0.52 -17.73
CA ASN A 121 7.55 -0.66 -18.73
C ASN A 121 8.95 -0.42 -18.15
N LYS A 122 9.09 0.55 -17.23
CA LYS A 122 10.35 0.77 -16.51
C LYS A 122 10.69 -0.39 -15.57
N MET A 123 9.71 -0.93 -14.85
CA MET A 123 9.91 -2.08 -13.97
C MET A 123 10.35 -3.33 -14.76
N VAL A 124 9.71 -3.63 -15.88
CA VAL A 124 10.08 -4.75 -16.76
C VAL A 124 11.48 -4.59 -17.33
N LYS A 125 11.83 -3.38 -17.81
CA LYS A 125 13.18 -3.09 -18.32
C LYS A 125 14.23 -3.14 -17.23
N GLY A 126 13.93 -2.63 -16.04
CA GLY A 126 14.80 -2.70 -14.86
C GLY A 126 15.00 -4.14 -14.37
N ALA A 127 13.95 -4.96 -14.38
CA ALA A 127 14.04 -6.38 -14.06
C ALA A 127 14.78 -7.20 -15.13
N ALA A 128 14.81 -6.73 -16.39
CA ALA A 128 15.65 -7.29 -17.44
C ALA A 128 17.12 -6.80 -17.37
N TYR A 129 17.34 -5.62 -16.78
CA TYR A 129 18.66 -5.07 -16.49
C TYR A 129 19.10 -5.50 -15.08
N ASP A 130 19.64 -6.72 -14.98
CA ASP A 130 20.40 -7.19 -13.81
C ASP A 130 21.90 -7.03 -14.10
N PRO A 131 22.53 -5.88 -13.76
CA PRO A 131 23.97 -5.75 -13.88
C PRO A 131 24.62 -6.68 -12.85
N LYS A 132 25.15 -7.80 -13.33
CA LYS A 132 25.98 -8.73 -12.55
C LYS A 132 26.97 -7.93 -11.68
N PRO A 133 27.08 -8.19 -10.36
CA PRO A 133 28.03 -7.49 -9.53
C PRO A 133 29.44 -7.78 -10.06
N THR A 134 30.12 -6.73 -10.52
CA THR A 134 31.56 -6.76 -10.71
C THR A 134 32.17 -6.86 -9.32
N SER A 135 32.58 -8.07 -8.95
CA SER A 135 33.53 -8.28 -7.86
C SER A 135 34.84 -7.61 -8.28
N GLU A 136 35.08 -6.40 -7.78
CA GLU A 136 36.43 -5.83 -7.65
C GLU A 136 37.06 -6.31 -6.34
#